data_AF-A0A7K4II66-F1
#
_entry.id   AF-A0A7K4II66-F1
#
_cell.length_a   1.000
_cell.length_b   1.000
_cell.length_c   1.000
_cell.angle_alpha   90.00
_cell.angle_beta   90.00
_cell.angle_gamma   90.00
#
_symmetry.space_group_name_H-M   'P 1'
#
loop_
_entity.id
_entity.type
_entity.pdbx_description
1 polymer ?
#
loop_
_entity_poly.entity_id
_entity_poly.type
_entity_poly.pdbx_seq_one_letter_code
_entity_poly.pdbx_strand_id
1 'polypeptide(L)' 'MHKSSYAILSLLLALLVVSTSIPYGSSQANGVTVLWISPMSVNDIAVSKDSNYIAAVNNDGVYFFAYNDPNPLWWYP' A
#
# COMPACT_ATOMS: atom_id res chain seq x y z
N MET A 1 -29.06 -34.74 34.57
CA MET A 1 -28.01 -33.71 34.37
C MET A 1 -27.12 -34.10 33.18
N HIS A 2 -27.61 -34.06 31.94
CA HIS A 2 -26.80 -34.51 30.77
C HIS A 2 -26.99 -33.67 29.48
N LYS A 3 -27.90 -32.68 29.47
CA LYS A 3 -28.17 -31.85 28.28
C LYS A 3 -27.25 -30.61 28.18
N SER A 4 -26.76 -30.11 29.32
CA SER A 4 -25.89 -28.93 29.39
C SER A 4 -24.46 -29.21 28.90
N SER A 5 -23.96 -30.43 29.06
CA SER A 5 -22.59 -30.79 28.66
C SER A 5 -22.39 -30.74 27.15
N TYR A 6 -23.40 -31.17 26.37
CA TYR A 6 -23.35 -31.09 24.90
C TYR A 6 -23.45 -29.65 24.40
N ALA A 7 -24.18 -28.79 25.11
CA ALA A 7 -24.31 -27.37 24.76
C ALA A 7 -22.99 -26.61 24.94
N ILE A 8 -22.24 -26.91 26.00
CA ILE A 8 -20.92 -26.32 26.24
C ILE A 8 -19.92 -26.84 25.21
N LEU A 9 -19.93 -28.15 24.93
CA LEU A 9 -19.04 -28.75 23.94
C LEU A 9 -19.34 -28.25 22.53
N SER A 10 -20.61 -28.06 22.15
CA SER A 10 -20.99 -27.49 20.86
C SER A 10 -20.59 -26.03 20.73
N LEU A 11 -20.67 -25.25 21.82
CA LEU A 11 -20.26 -23.85 21.83
C LEU A 11 -18.75 -23.70 21.69
N LEU A 12 -17.97 -24.53 22.40
CA LEU A 12 -16.51 -24.60 22.28
C LEU A 12 -16.08 -25.01 20.87
N LEU A 13 -16.76 -25.99 20.28
CA LEU A 13 -16.48 -26.43 18.90
C LEU A 13 -16.83 -25.34 17.88
N ALA A 14 -17.95 -24.64 18.05
CA ALA A 14 -18.32 -23.51 17.19
C ALA A 14 -17.30 -22.36 17.28
N LEU A 15 -16.82 -22.02 18.48
CA LEU A 15 -15.77 -21.03 18.69
C LEU A 15 -14.44 -21.43 18.05
N LEU A 16 -14.07 -22.72 18.13
CA LEU A 16 -12.85 -23.24 17.50
C LEU A 16 -12.93 -23.15 15.98
N VAL A 17 -14.06 -23.53 15.38
CA VAL A 17 -14.27 -23.45 13.91
C VAL A 17 -14.12 -22.01 13.41
N VAL A 18 -14.69 -21.03 14.11
CA VAL A 18 -14.59 -19.60 13.76
C VAL A 18 -13.15 -19.08 13.85
N SER A 19 -12.34 -19.61 14.77
CA SER A 19 -10.92 -19.22 14.88
C SER A 19 -10.03 -19.77 13.75
N THR A 20 -10.43 -20.87 13.13
CA THR A 20 -9.66 -21.55 12.07
C THR A 20 -9.98 -21.08 10.65
N SER A 21 -11.05 -20.31 10.47
CA SER A 21 -11.36 -19.70 9.18
C SER A 21 -10.51 -18.44 8.96
N ILE A 22 -9.22 -18.64 8.70
CA ILE A 22 -8.43 -17.64 7.98
C ILE A 22 -8.96 -17.67 6.54
N PRO A 23 -9.55 -16.59 6.01
CA PRO A 23 -9.92 -16.57 4.60
C PRO A 23 -8.65 -16.67 3.76
N TYR A 24 -8.41 -17.86 3.19
CA TYR A 24 -7.47 -18.07 2.11
C TYR A 24 -7.98 -17.31 0.89
N GLY A 25 -7.64 -16.02 0.79
CA GLY A 25 -8.22 -15.20 -0.28
C GLY A 25 -8.16 -13.70 -0.03
N SER A 26 -7.01 -13.19 0.35
CA SER A 26 -6.50 -11.99 -0.31
C SER A 26 -5.01 -11.96 -0.06
N SER A 27 -4.20 -12.02 -1.12
CA SER A 27 -3.05 -11.14 -1.08
C SER A 27 -3.65 -9.78 -0.78
N GLN A 28 -3.42 -9.24 0.41
CA GLN A 28 -3.62 -7.83 0.64
C GLN A 28 -2.62 -7.17 -0.32
N ALA A 29 -3.03 -6.99 -1.57
CA ALA A 29 -2.37 -6.11 -2.48
C ALA A 29 -2.48 -4.78 -1.75
N ASN A 30 -1.41 -4.40 -1.05
CA ASN A 30 -1.26 -3.06 -0.51
C ASN A 30 -1.69 -2.14 -1.65
N GLY A 31 -2.89 -1.56 -1.52
CA GLY A 31 -3.53 -0.90 -2.65
C GLY A 31 -2.64 0.24 -3.05
N VAL A 32 -1.92 0.09 -4.17
CA VAL A 32 -1.05 1.14 -4.69
C VAL A 32 -1.97 2.28 -5.08
N THR A 33 -2.02 3.30 -4.23
CA THR A 33 -2.81 4.50 -4.47
C THR A 33 -1.94 5.50 -5.21
N VAL A 34 -2.39 5.92 -6.39
CA VAL A 34 -1.72 6.97 -7.16
C VAL A 34 -1.90 8.29 -6.42
N LEU A 35 -0.79 8.92 -6.01
CA LEU A 35 -0.82 10.23 -5.35
C LEU A 35 -1.03 11.36 -6.36
N TRP A 36 -0.30 11.31 -7.48
CA TRP A 36 -0.38 12.30 -8.55
C TRP A 36 0.16 11.75 -9.88
N ILE A 37 -0.15 12.47 -10.96
CA ILE A 37 0.38 12.23 -12.31
C ILE A 37 0.95 13.55 -12.88
N SER A 38 1.99 13.46 -13.68
CA SER A 38 2.58 14.61 -14.39
C SER A 38 2.52 14.37 -15.90
N PRO A 39 2.10 15.35 -16.72
CA PRO A 39 2.09 15.22 -18.19
C PRO A 39 3.50 15.34 -18.82
N MET A 40 4.53 15.53 -18.01
CA MET A 40 5.92 15.71 -18.45
C MET A 40 6.46 14.44 -19.13
N SER A 41 7.12 14.61 -20.28
CA SER A 41 7.95 13.55 -20.86
C SER A 41 9.20 13.37 -20.02
N VAL A 42 9.53 12.14 -19.63
CA VAL A 42 10.66 11.84 -18.72
C VAL A 42 11.60 10.85 -19.38
N ASN A 43 12.89 11.19 -19.37
CA ASN A 43 13.96 10.33 -19.85
C ASN A 43 14.47 9.39 -18.74
N ASP A 44 14.59 9.87 -17.51
CA ASP A 44 15.03 9.07 -16.36
C ASP A 44 14.53 9.64 -15.02
N ILE A 45 14.54 8.80 -13.97
CA ILE A 45 14.14 9.15 -12.61
C ILE A 45 15.11 8.60 -11.54
N ALA A 46 15.25 9.33 -10.43
CA ALA A 46 15.91 8.84 -9.22
C ALA A 46 15.05 9.11 -7.98
N VAL A 47 14.99 8.14 -7.07
CA VAL A 47 14.29 8.27 -5.79
C VAL A 47 15.31 8.39 -4.68
N SER A 48 15.12 9.38 -3.81
CA SER A 48 15.94 9.60 -2.62
C SER A 48 15.92 8.40 -1.67
N LYS A 49 17.01 8.22 -0.91
CA LYS A 49 17.14 7.10 0.05
C LYS A 49 16.05 7.08 1.12
N ASP A 50 15.54 8.25 1.50
CA ASP A 50 14.49 8.43 2.49
C ASP A 50 13.08 8.42 1.88
N SER A 51 12.97 8.25 0.55
CA SER A 51 11.71 8.20 -0.21
C SER A 51 10.86 9.47 -0.14
N ASN A 52 11.40 10.58 0.35
CA ASN A 52 10.67 11.85 0.46
C ASN A 52 10.75 12.70 -0.81
N TYR A 53 11.68 12.37 -1.71
CA TYR A 53 11.98 13.15 -2.91
C TYR A 53 12.21 12.30 -4.15
N ILE A 54 11.90 12.90 -5.29
CA ILE A 54 12.05 12.33 -6.63
C ILE A 54 12.77 13.37 -7.50
N ALA A 55 13.82 12.95 -8.21
CA ALA A 55 14.40 13.73 -9.30
C ALA A 55 13.98 13.10 -10.63
N ALA A 56 13.48 13.93 -11.56
CA ALA A 56 13.14 13.50 -12.92
C ALA A 56 13.89 14.38 -13.92
N VAL A 57 14.34 13.77 -15.03
CA VAL A 57 15.07 14.49 -16.07
C VAL A 57 14.41 14.29 -17.42
N ASN A 58 14.45 15.31 -18.26
CA ASN A 58 14.01 15.26 -19.65
C ASN A 58 14.97 16.06 -20.54
N ASN A 59 14.56 16.39 -21.76
CA ASN A 59 15.39 17.17 -22.68
C ASN A 59 15.50 18.65 -22.30
N ASP A 60 14.59 19.14 -21.45
CA ASP A 60 14.49 20.55 -21.05
C ASP A 60 15.15 20.83 -19.69
N GLY A 61 15.51 19.80 -18.91
CA GLY A 61 16.24 19.96 -17.66
C GLY A 61 16.00 18.88 -16.60
N VAL A 62 16.33 19.25 -15.36
CA VAL A 62 16.18 18.45 -14.13
C VAL A 62 15.11 19.08 -13.24
N TYR A 63 14.20 18.25 -12.74
CA TYR A 63 13.09 18.64 -11.88
C TYR A 63 13.16 17.87 -10.58
N PHE A 64 13.01 18.56 -9.45
CA PHE A 64 13.07 17.97 -8.11
C PHE A 64 11.74 18.12 -7.39
N PHE A 65 11.13 17.01 -6.99
CA PHE A 65 9.80 16.95 -6.39
C PHE A 65 9.85 16.40 -4.96
N ALA A 66 8.90 16.82 -4.12
CA ALA A 66 8.51 16.05 -2.95
C ALA A 66 7.67 14.83 -3.39
N TYR A 67 7.70 13.73 -2.65
CA TYR A 67 7.05 12.47 -3.05
C TYR A 67 5.53 12.59 -3.27
N ASN A 68 4.88 13.56 -2.62
CA ASN A 68 3.43 13.74 -2.60
C ASN A 68 2.94 15.04 -3.26
N ASP A 69 3.82 15.82 -3.89
CA ASP A 69 3.45 17.09 -4.53
C ASP A 69 3.79 17.04 -6.03
N PRO A 70 2.82 17.22 -6.94
CA PRO A 70 3.08 17.27 -8.37
C PRO A 70 3.86 18.52 -8.81
N ASN A 71 4.03 19.53 -7.94
CA ASN A 71 4.80 20.73 -8.25
C ASN A 71 6.28 20.52 -7.90
N PRO A 72 7.22 20.84 -8.81
CA PRO A 72 8.63 20.76 -8.49
C PRO A 72 8.98 21.79 -7.42
N LEU A 73 9.73 21.35 -6.39
CA LEU A 73 10.34 22.23 -5.39
C LEU A 73 11.30 23.21 -6.05
N TRP A 74 12.03 22.74 -7.06
CA TRP A 74 12.83 23.55 -7.97
C TRP A 74 13.07 22.78 -9.27
N TRP A 75 13.51 23.51 -10.30
CA TRP A 75 13.95 22.93 -11.57
C TRP A 75 15.14 23.72 -12.11
N TYR A 76 15.95 23.06 -12.94
CA TYR A 76 17.11 23.65 -13.60
C TYR A 76 17.16 23.16 -15.06
N PRO A 77 17.25 24.07 -16.05
CA PRO A 77 17.28 23.70 -17.47
C PRO A 77 18.57 23.00 -17.91
#